data_AF-A0A3M0WSQ7-F1
#
_entry.id   AF-A0A3M0WSQ7-F1
#
_cell.length_a   1.000
_cell.length_b   1.000
_cell.length_c   1.000
_cell.angle_alpha   90.00
_cell.angle_beta   90.00
_cell.angle_gamma   90.00
#
_symmetry.space_group_name_H-M   'P 1'
#
loop_
_entity.id
_entity.type
_entity.pdbx_description
1 polymer ?
#
loop_
_entity_poly.entity_id
_entity_poly.type
_entity_poly.pdbx_seq_one_letter_code
_entity_poly.pdbx_strand_id
1 'polypeptide(L)'
;MIENIENSFGEKYEILFNSDSSFALVKNPTPKNSPFNPALHFAVFKTGTGEKVYEAKETNAEVKWAKKTKIYVSLHPGIVSGKDNSTAQSYIYDVLTGKKIN
;
A
#
# COMPACT_ATOMS: atom_id res chain seq x y z
N MET A 1 -19.92 -0.86 -6.64
CA MET A 1 -19.81 -1.07 -5.18
C MET A 1 -18.62 -2.00 -4.98
N ILE A 2 -17.64 -1.67 -4.13
CA ILE A 2 -16.47 -2.55 -3.90
C ILE A 2 -16.92 -3.65 -2.94
N GLU A 3 -17.59 -4.67 -3.45
CA GLU A 3 -17.99 -5.83 -2.65
C GLU A 3 -16.73 -6.62 -2.24
N ASN A 4 -16.68 -7.06 -0.97
CA ASN A 4 -15.68 -7.97 -0.39
C ASN A 4 -14.29 -7.39 0.00
N ILE A 5 -14.18 -6.10 0.32
CA ILE A 5 -12.95 -5.53 0.92
C ILE A 5 -12.59 -6.28 2.23
N GLU A 6 -13.59 -6.56 3.07
CA GLU A 6 -13.40 -7.23 4.38
C GLU A 6 -12.81 -8.64 4.25
N ASN A 7 -13.24 -9.42 3.24
CA ASN A 7 -12.68 -10.75 2.98
C ASN A 7 -11.21 -10.70 2.54
N SER A 8 -10.77 -9.58 1.94
CA SER A 8 -9.41 -9.44 1.40
C SER A 8 -8.46 -8.77 2.39
N PHE A 9 -8.93 -7.78 3.15
CA PHE A 9 -8.12 -6.94 4.03
C PHE A 9 -8.39 -7.16 5.52
N GLY A 10 -9.35 -8.02 5.89
CA GLY A 10 -9.74 -8.28 7.28
C GLY A 10 -10.62 -7.18 7.89
N GLU A 11 -10.88 -7.28 9.19
CA GLU A 11 -11.79 -6.39 9.93
C GLU A 11 -11.29 -4.96 10.11
N LYS A 12 -9.97 -4.73 9.96
CA LYS A 12 -9.35 -3.41 10.13
C LYS A 12 -8.67 -3.00 8.83
N TYR A 13 -9.25 -2.02 8.17
CA TYR A 13 -8.68 -1.40 6.98
C TYR A 13 -8.94 0.11 7.01
N GLU A 14 -8.08 0.84 6.32
CA GLU A 14 -8.22 2.27 6.05
C GLU A 14 -8.46 2.46 4.55
N ILE A 15 -9.37 3.38 4.21
CA ILE A 15 -9.60 3.83 2.83
C ILE A 15 -9.15 5.27 2.71
N LEU A 16 -8.24 5.52 1.77
CA LEU A 16 -7.70 6.84 1.45
C LEU A 16 -8.00 7.17 -0.01
N PHE A 17 -8.85 8.16 -0.25
CA PHE A 17 -9.13 8.65 -1.59
C PHE A 17 -7.98 9.52 -2.10
N ASN A 18 -7.72 9.46 -3.40
CA ASN A 18 -6.87 10.44 -4.06
C ASN A 18 -7.56 11.81 -4.13
N SER A 19 -6.85 12.84 -4.61
CA SER A 19 -7.30 14.24 -4.53
C SER A 19 -8.63 14.54 -5.23
N ASP A 20 -9.05 13.73 -6.21
CA ASP A 20 -10.32 13.90 -6.94
C ASP A 20 -11.29 12.71 -6.73
N SER A 21 -11.00 11.83 -5.78
CA SER A 21 -11.79 10.65 -5.45
C SER A 21 -12.03 9.69 -6.62
N SER A 22 -11.21 9.73 -7.68
CA SER A 22 -11.28 8.77 -8.80
C SER A 22 -10.65 7.41 -8.44
N PHE A 23 -9.79 7.38 -7.43
CA PHE A 23 -9.16 6.16 -6.92
C PHE A 23 -9.23 6.09 -5.38
N ALA A 24 -9.37 4.88 -4.87
CA ALA A 24 -9.32 4.56 -3.45
C ALA A 24 -8.13 3.66 -3.17
N LEU A 25 -7.24 4.08 -2.27
CA LEU A 25 -6.19 3.26 -1.68
C LEU A 25 -6.76 2.61 -0.42
N VAL A 26 -6.88 1.29 -0.43
CA VAL A 26 -7.28 0.49 0.73
C VAL A 26 -6.03 -0.14 1.31
N LYS A 27 -5.82 -0.01 2.62
CA LYS A 27 -4.69 -0.63 3.30
C LYS A 27 -5.13 -1.23 4.62
N ASN A 28 -4.59 -2.40 4.98
CA ASN A 28 -4.70 -2.93 6.32
C ASN A 28 -3.50 -2.40 7.14
N PRO A 29 -3.72 -1.45 8.07
CA PRO A 29 -2.66 -0.99 8.96
C PRO A 29 -2.27 -2.16 9.84
N THR A 30 -0.99 -2.50 9.82
CA THR A 30 -0.51 -3.68 10.50
C THR A 30 -0.83 -3.64 11.99
N PRO A 31 -1.15 -4.79 12.61
CA PRO A 31 -1.31 -4.83 14.06
C PRO A 31 0.01 -4.34 14.69
N LYS A 32 -0.09 -3.27 15.49
CA LYS A 32 1.02 -2.65 16.23
C LYS A 32 1.85 -3.62 17.09
N ASN A 33 1.37 -4.86 17.24
CA ASN A 33 1.91 -5.90 18.13
C ASN A 33 2.49 -7.12 17.39
N SER A 34 2.84 -7.07 16.10
CA SER A 34 3.64 -8.16 15.49
C SER A 34 5.14 -7.86 15.71
N PRO A 35 5.84 -8.58 16.61
CA PRO A 35 7.24 -8.30 16.94
C PRO A 35 8.23 -8.64 15.81
N PHE A 36 7.77 -9.30 14.75
CA PHE A 36 8.57 -9.68 13.61
C PHE A 36 7.89 -9.17 12.34
N ASN A 37 8.32 -8.00 11.86
CA ASN A 37 8.06 -7.50 10.51
C ASN A 37 6.58 -7.41 10.09
N PRO A 38 5.86 -6.36 10.54
CA PRO A 38 4.50 -6.10 10.09
C PRO A 38 4.38 -6.08 8.55
N ALA A 39 3.55 -6.97 7.98
CA ALA A 39 3.20 -6.96 6.56
C ALA A 39 2.05 -5.98 6.28
N LEU A 40 2.33 -4.91 5.53
CA LEU A 40 1.34 -4.02 4.96
C LEU A 40 0.71 -4.69 3.73
N HIS A 41 -0.60 -4.94 3.79
CA HIS A 41 -1.38 -5.33 2.62
C HIS A 41 -2.18 -4.12 2.15
N PHE A 42 -2.04 -3.74 0.88
CA PHE A 42 -2.77 -2.63 0.30
C PHE A 42 -3.17 -2.89 -1.16
N ALA A 43 -4.23 -2.21 -1.60
CA ALA A 43 -4.69 -2.21 -2.98
C ALA A 43 -5.24 -0.85 -3.40
N VAL A 44 -5.26 -0.60 -4.71
CA VAL A 44 -5.91 0.57 -5.30
C VAL A 44 -7.08 0.13 -6.15
N PHE A 45 -8.21 0.81 -5.98
CA PHE A 45 -9.45 0.57 -6.72
C PHE A 45 -9.87 1.83 -7.46
N LYS A 46 -10.44 1.69 -8.67
CA LYS A 46 -11.20 2.75 -9.34
C LYS A 46 -12.54 2.90 -8.62
N THR A 47 -12.89 4.11 -8.19
CA THR A 47 -14.11 4.33 -7.40
C THR A 47 -15.39 4.16 -8.22
N GLY A 48 -15.39 4.59 -9.48
CA GLY A 48 -16.56 4.50 -10.36
C GLY A 48 -16.95 3.06 -10.72
N THR A 49 -15.97 2.17 -10.90
CA THR A 49 -16.22 0.78 -11.32
C THR A 49 -16.04 -0.24 -10.20
N GLY A 50 -15.30 0.11 -9.14
CA GLY A 50 -14.84 -0.84 -8.13
C GLY A 50 -13.72 -1.77 -8.60
N GLU A 51 -13.16 -1.54 -9.79
CA GLU A 51 -12.08 -2.35 -10.37
C GLU A 51 -10.79 -2.18 -9.56
N LYS A 52 -10.22 -3.30 -9.11
CA LYS A 52 -8.89 -3.32 -8.48
C LYS A 52 -7.81 -3.18 -9.55
N VAL A 53 -7.04 -2.09 -9.50
CA VAL A 53 -5.98 -1.80 -10.48
C VAL A 53 -4.59 -2.17 -9.96
N TYR A 54 -4.43 -2.28 -8.64
CA TYR A 54 -3.17 -2.64 -8.02
C TYR A 54 -3.39 -3.32 -6.68
N GLU A 55 -2.50 -4.25 -6.34
CA GLU A 55 -2.45 -4.91 -5.03
C GLU A 55 -1.01 -5.30 -4.73
N ALA A 56 -0.58 -5.07 -3.50
CA ALA A 56 0.71 -5.51 -3.02
C ALA A 56 0.66 -5.86 -1.53
N LYS A 57 1.58 -6.77 -1.15
CA LYS A 57 1.86 -7.13 0.23
C LYS A 57 3.33 -6.88 0.47
N GLU A 58 3.64 -5.88 1.27
CA GLU A 58 4.99 -5.40 1.50
C GLU A 58 5.31 -5.49 2.98
N THR A 59 6.52 -5.94 3.30
CA THR A 59 6.96 -6.09 4.68
C THR A 59 7.62 -4.80 5.17
N ASN A 60 7.27 -4.34 6.37
CA ASN A 60 7.82 -3.12 6.98
C ASN A 60 7.70 -1.91 6.05
N ALA A 61 6.52 -1.70 5.48
CA ALA A 61 6.28 -0.70 4.47
C ALA A 61 5.21 0.32 4.88
N GLU A 62 5.32 1.52 4.32
CA GLU A 62 4.28 2.55 4.36
C GLU A 62 3.80 2.86 2.94
N VAL A 63 2.50 3.09 2.77
CA VAL A 63 1.91 3.55 1.51
C VAL A 63 1.07 4.80 1.70
N LYS A 64 1.24 5.76 0.79
CA LYS A 64 0.43 6.99 0.72
C LYS A 64 0.29 7.50 -0.70
N TRP A 65 -0.71 8.35 -0.94
CA TRP A 65 -0.79 9.13 -2.16
C TRP A 65 0.35 10.15 -2.20
N ALA A 66 1.11 10.16 -3.29
CA ALA A 66 2.12 11.18 -3.58
C ALA A 66 1.59 12.24 -4.55
N LYS A 67 0.75 11.82 -5.51
CA LYS A 67 0.02 12.68 -6.44
C LYS A 67 -1.33 12.05 -6.76
N LYS A 68 -2.17 12.77 -7.52
CA LYS A 68 -3.47 12.31 -8.01
C LYS A 68 -3.48 10.87 -8.52
N THR A 69 -2.45 10.45 -9.25
CA THR A 69 -2.39 9.11 -9.89
C THR A 69 -1.18 8.29 -9.42
N LYS A 70 -0.50 8.73 -8.36
CA LYS A 70 0.76 8.14 -7.94
C LYS A 70 0.71 7.83 -6.46
N ILE A 71 0.92 6.57 -6.12
CA ILE A 71 1.19 6.17 -4.75
C ILE A 71 2.69 6.06 -4.54
N TYR A 72 3.14 6.45 -3.36
CA TYR A 72 4.51 6.26 -2.90
C TYR A 72 4.53 5.15 -1.86
N VAL A 73 5.40 4.18 -2.06
CA VAL A 73 5.62 3.05 -1.18
C VAL A 73 7.03 3.15 -0.62
N SER A 74 7.14 3.28 0.69
CA SER A 74 8.40 3.33 1.43
C SER A 74 8.63 1.99 2.08
N LEU A 75 9.70 1.28 1.73
CA LEU A 75 10.12 0.04 2.38
C LEU A 75 11.18 0.39 3.43
N HIS A 76 10.87 0.16 4.69
CA HIS A 76 11.80 0.35 5.79
C HIS A 76 12.63 -0.92 5.97
N PRO A 77 13.96 -0.81 6.17
CA PRO A 77 14.78 -1.98 6.45
C PRO A 77 14.29 -2.66 7.74
N GLY A 78 14.14 -3.97 7.71
CA GLY A 78 13.94 -4.76 8.93
C GLY A 78 15.18 -4.70 9.82
N ILE A 79 15.02 -4.96 11.12
CA ILE A 79 16.16 -5.13 12.02
C ILE A 79 16.84 -6.45 11.65
N VAL A 80 17.94 -6.37 10.90
CA VAL A 80 18.85 -7.50 10.69
C VAL A 80 20.01 -7.30 11.66
N SER A 81 20.26 -8.25 12.57
CA SER A 81 21.37 -8.18 13.56
C SER A 81 22.77 -8.31 12.94
N GLY A 82 22.95 -7.93 11.67
CA GLY A 82 24.21 -7.98 10.94
C GLY A 82 24.47 -6.62 10.31
N LYS A 83 25.74 -6.19 10.35
CA LYS A 83 26.26 -4.94 9.78
C LYS A 83 26.01 -4.87 8.27
N ASP A 84 24.82 -4.45 7.86
CA ASP A 84 24.59 -3.95 6.52
C ASP A 84 23.75 -2.67 6.63
N ASN A 85 24.32 -1.57 6.14
CA ASN A 85 23.60 -0.32 5.90
C ASN A 85 22.55 -0.59 4.81
N SER A 86 21.43 -1.21 5.18
CA SER A 86 20.36 -1.53 4.25
C SER A 86 19.59 -0.25 3.93
N THR A 87 19.95 0.36 2.80
CA THR A 87 19.31 1.55 2.22
C THR A 87 17.80 1.32 2.12
N ALA A 88 16.99 2.18 2.75
CA ALA A 88 15.54 2.19 2.56
C ALA A 88 15.22 2.21 1.06
N GLN A 89 14.48 1.21 0.59
CA GLN A 89 14.07 1.12 -0.81
C GLN A 89 12.67 1.72 -0.92
N SER A 90 12.49 2.66 -1.83
CA SER A 90 11.18 3.25 -2.10
C SER A 90 10.85 3.15 -3.57
N TYR A 91 9.56 3.12 -3.89
CA TYR A 91 9.11 3.21 -5.27
C TYR A 91 7.82 4.02 -5.37
N ILE A 92 7.58 4.54 -6.57
CA ILE A 92 6.33 5.16 -6.97
C ILE A 92 5.59 4.21 -7.90
N TYR A 93 4.30 4.02 -7.68
CA TYR A 93 3.44 3.29 -8.62
C TYR A 93 2.42 4.26 -9.23
N ASP A 94 2.40 4.32 -10.56
CA ASP A 94 1.43 5.11 -11.33
C ASP A 94 0.20 4.25 -11.65
N VAL A 95 -0.94 4.60 -11.06
CA VAL A 95 -2.19 3.82 -11.14
C VAL A 95 -2.88 3.97 -12.50
N LEU A 96 -2.51 4.97 -13.30
CA LEU A 96 -3.04 5.09 -14.67
C LEU A 96 -2.28 4.18 -15.62
N THR A 97 -0.96 4.15 -15.53
CA THR A 97 -0.13 3.39 -16.47
C THR A 97 0.18 1.98 -16.01
N GLY A 98 -0.08 1.66 -14.74
CA GLY A 98 0.27 0.38 -14.12
C GLY A 98 1.77 0.17 -13.94
N LYS A 99 2.56 1.24 -13.88
CA LYS A 99 4.04 1.17 -13.89
C LYS A 99 4.63 1.49 -12.53
N LYS A 100 5.59 0.66 -12.12
CA LYS A 100 6.50 0.92 -11.00
C LYS A 100 7.66 1.80 -11.48
N ILE A 101 7.97 2.83 -10.72
CA ILE A 101 9.03 3.81 -10.97
C ILE A 101 9.93 3.80 -9.73
N ASN A 102 11.21 3.47 -9.91
CA ASN A 102 12.21 3.50 -8.85
C ASN A 102 13.01 4.81 -8.91
#